data_AF-A0A2V9T1I7-F1
#
_entry.id   AF-A0A2V9T1I7-F1
#
_cell.length_a   1.000
_cell.length_b   1.000
_cell.length_c   1.000
_cell.angle_alpha   90.00
_cell.angle_beta   90.00
_cell.angle_gamma   90.00
#
_symmetry.space_group_name_H-M   'P 1'
#
loop_
_entity.id
_entity.type
_entity.pdbx_description
1 polymer ?
#
loop_
_entity_poly.entity_id
_entity_poly.type
_entity_poly.pdbx_seq_one_letter_code
_entity_poly.pdbx_strand_id
1 'polypeptide(L)'
;MLRRRVMTLIKGRLINVSNRLPVLIRNSASGARVERSSGGLATALNAAWRHQPGVWIGWAGAVQGPEVEHLLAKASRRRFHTLQAVALSDEEIAKFYSGFANEIVWPLFHDMPSLCKFDPDYWEAYQRVNRKFAQAAFKTATDDDFIWVHDYHLMSVARYLREAGSRARMGFFLHIPFPAPDIFEKLPWRQCILKSLLQFALIGFQTDRDRNNFVSCLQRLLPEATVEQNHPHMLAKMQGRQAVVGTFPISIDFEEFAIPAAHPDVAARATNIRKQLLDNVLVLGVDRMDYTKGIPERLKSFRLLLRRFPELRRQITLVQVVVPSREEIPNYKDLRLEVELLVSQINGEFTESGWVPIHYMHRNLGRAELLAYYRAADEY
;
A
#
# COMPACT_ATOMS: atom_id res chain seq x y z
N MET A 1 16.08 29.75 11.42
CA MET A 1 16.55 29.52 10.04
C MET A 1 17.57 28.38 10.02
N LEU A 2 17.13 27.11 9.98
CA LEU A 2 18.00 26.00 9.58
C LEU A 2 17.52 25.55 8.20
N ARG A 3 18.22 25.99 7.14
CA ARG A 3 18.02 25.43 5.80
C ARG A 3 18.44 23.96 5.88
N ARG A 4 17.48 23.03 5.93
CA ARG A 4 17.75 21.60 5.67
C ARG A 4 18.42 21.54 4.30
N ARG A 5 19.74 21.31 4.26
CA ARG A 5 20.46 20.97 3.04
C ARG A 5 19.82 19.69 2.52
N VAL A 6 18.99 19.80 1.48
CA VAL A 6 18.58 18.64 0.70
C VAL A 6 19.86 18.15 0.04
N MET A 7 20.51 17.15 0.64
CA MET A 7 21.61 16.46 -0.03
C MET A 7 21.04 15.88 -1.32
N THR A 8 21.59 16.30 -2.46
CA THR A 8 21.31 15.69 -3.75
C THR A 8 21.93 14.29 -3.72
N LEU A 9 21.21 13.34 -3.12
CA LEU A 9 21.65 11.96 -2.83
C LEU A 9 21.76 11.09 -4.09
N ILE A 10 21.22 11.55 -5.22
CA ILE A 10 21.10 10.80 -6.45
C ILE A 10 21.66 11.67 -7.58
N LYS A 11 22.61 11.13 -8.35
CA LYS A 11 23.00 11.69 -9.65
C LYS A 11 21.83 11.44 -10.61
N GLY A 12 21.40 12.44 -11.38
CA GLY A 12 20.25 12.33 -12.28
C GLY A 12 18.88 12.50 -11.61
N ARG A 13 17.81 12.17 -12.35
CA ARG A 13 16.42 12.23 -11.86
C ARG A 13 16.05 10.94 -11.14
N LEU A 14 15.06 11.04 -10.25
CA LEU A 14 14.42 9.88 -9.67
C LEU A 14 13.21 9.48 -10.53
N ILE A 15 13.13 8.22 -10.95
CA ILE A 15 12.03 7.65 -11.73
C ILE A 15 11.29 6.67 -10.83
N ASN A 16 10.20 7.12 -10.20
CA ASN A 16 9.39 6.27 -9.34
C ASN A 16 8.41 5.45 -10.17
N VAL A 17 8.34 4.15 -9.91
CA VAL A 17 7.45 3.23 -10.61
C VAL A 17 6.62 2.48 -9.57
N SER A 18 5.31 2.72 -9.56
CA SER A 18 4.37 2.01 -8.67
C SER A 18 3.12 1.63 -9.42
N ASN A 19 2.41 0.60 -8.95
CA ASN A 19 1.19 0.14 -9.61
C ASN A 19 0.18 1.28 -9.86
N ARG A 20 -0.03 2.17 -8.88
CA ARG A 20 -0.90 3.35 -9.00
C ARG A 20 -0.10 4.64 -8.95
N LEU A 21 -0.55 5.65 -9.67
CA LEU A 21 -0.12 7.04 -9.48
C LEU A 21 -0.61 7.59 -8.11
N PRO A 22 -0.04 8.70 -7.61
CA PRO A 22 -0.52 9.38 -6.39
C PRO A 22 -1.88 10.06 -6.59
N VAL A 23 -2.38 10.06 -7.82
CA VAL A 23 -3.69 10.57 -8.20
C VAL A 23 -4.41 9.52 -9.05
N LEU A 24 -5.73 9.51 -8.97
CA LEU A 24 -6.62 8.73 -9.84
C LEU A 24 -7.44 9.70 -10.68
N ILE A 25 -7.78 9.27 -11.89
CA ILE A 25 -8.73 9.95 -12.73
C ILE A 25 -10.03 9.16 -12.68
N ARG A 26 -11.10 9.81 -12.24
CA ARG A 26 -12.44 9.24 -12.24
C ARG A 26 -13.30 9.97 -13.25
N ASN A 27 -13.97 9.20 -14.10
CA ASN A 27 -15.00 9.74 -14.97
C ASN A 27 -16.26 10.02 -14.14
N SER A 28 -16.80 11.23 -14.28
CA SER A 28 -18.09 11.62 -13.69
C SER A 28 -19.00 12.15 -14.80
N ALA A 29 -20.31 12.27 -14.53
CA ALA A 29 -21.26 12.90 -15.45
C ALA A 29 -20.87 14.35 -15.82
N SER A 30 -20.04 15.01 -14.99
CA SER A 30 -19.52 16.37 -15.22
C SER A 30 -18.12 16.41 -15.88
N GLY A 31 -17.63 15.27 -16.40
CA GLY A 31 -16.29 15.11 -16.95
C GLY A 31 -15.32 14.40 -16.01
N ALA A 32 -14.10 14.13 -16.49
CA ALA A 32 -13.07 13.46 -15.71
C ALA A 32 -12.50 14.37 -14.60
N ARG A 33 -12.40 13.84 -13.38
CA ARG A 33 -11.88 14.54 -12.20
C ARG A 33 -10.66 13.83 -11.62
N VAL A 34 -9.71 14.63 -11.12
CA VAL A 34 -8.51 14.13 -10.45
C VAL A 34 -8.78 14.01 -8.96
N GLU A 35 -8.63 12.80 -8.43
CA GLU A 35 -8.74 12.48 -7.01
C GLU A 35 -7.39 12.02 -6.45
N ARG A 36 -7.19 12.13 -5.14
CA ARG A 36 -6.00 11.56 -4.50
C ARG A 36 -6.16 10.05 -4.38
N SER A 37 -5.11 9.30 -4.69
CA SER A 37 -5.09 7.86 -4.46
C SER A 37 -5.16 7.55 -2.97
N SER A 38 -6.08 6.67 -2.58
CA SER A 38 -6.17 6.12 -1.23
C SER A 38 -5.06 5.08 -1.01
N GLY A 39 -4.14 5.31 -0.06
CA GLY A 39 -3.12 4.34 0.34
C GLY A 39 -1.87 4.96 0.97
N GLY A 40 -1.25 4.24 1.92
CA GLY A 40 -0.06 4.70 2.64
C GLY A 40 1.16 4.95 1.75
N LEU A 41 1.29 4.20 0.66
CA LEU A 41 2.39 4.35 -0.31
C LEU A 41 2.45 5.75 -0.91
N ALA A 42 1.32 6.24 -1.44
CA ALA A 42 1.27 7.54 -2.10
C ALA A 42 1.58 8.68 -1.11
N THR A 43 1.09 8.58 0.13
CA THR A 43 1.36 9.56 1.18
C THR A 43 2.84 9.59 1.56
N ALA A 44 3.42 8.43 1.87
CA ALA A 44 4.81 8.34 2.31
C ALA A 44 5.81 8.73 1.20
N LEU A 45 5.59 8.27 -0.03
CA LEU A 45 6.46 8.61 -1.15
C LEU A 45 6.34 10.08 -1.56
N ASN A 46 5.16 10.70 -1.45
CA ASN A 46 5.04 12.13 -1.69
C ASN A 46 5.96 12.93 -0.76
N ALA A 47 6.03 12.58 0.53
CA ALA A 47 6.91 13.25 1.49
C ALA A 47 8.40 13.06 1.18
N ALA A 48 8.81 11.82 0.88
CA ALA A 48 10.20 11.49 0.51
C ALA A 48 10.66 12.21 -0.78
N TRP A 49 9.71 12.64 -1.61
CA TRP A 49 9.97 13.10 -2.97
C TRP A 49 9.67 14.58 -3.23
N ARG A 50 9.24 15.34 -2.21
CA ARG A 50 8.80 16.75 -2.35
C ARG A 50 9.80 17.69 -3.02
N HIS A 51 11.09 17.36 -3.07
CA HIS A 51 12.14 18.26 -3.56
C HIS A 51 13.06 17.66 -4.64
N GLN A 52 12.70 16.52 -5.22
CA GLN A 52 13.53 15.87 -6.25
C GLN A 52 12.88 15.97 -7.64
N PRO A 53 13.65 16.39 -8.66
CA PRO A 53 13.18 16.31 -10.04
C PRO A 53 13.01 14.85 -10.46
N GLY A 54 11.93 14.54 -11.18
CA GLY A 54 11.62 13.15 -11.49
C GLY A 54 10.36 12.91 -12.31
N VAL A 55 10.06 11.63 -12.52
CA VAL A 55 8.84 11.17 -13.19
C VAL A 55 8.21 10.05 -12.38
N TRP A 56 6.92 10.16 -12.08
CA TRP A 56 6.14 9.08 -11.45
C TRP A 56 5.39 8.31 -12.53
N ILE A 57 5.73 7.04 -12.69
CA ILE A 57 5.10 6.13 -13.62
C ILE A 57 4.13 5.23 -12.85
N GLY A 58 2.87 5.18 -13.29
CA GLY A 58 1.82 4.42 -12.61
C GLY A 58 0.51 4.31 -13.40
N TRP A 59 -0.37 3.39 -13.00
CA TRP A 59 -1.74 3.37 -13.52
C TRP A 59 -2.56 4.52 -12.93
N ALA A 60 -3.30 5.22 -13.77
CA ALA A 60 -4.09 6.40 -13.40
C ALA A 60 -5.54 6.08 -13.00
N GLY A 61 -5.96 4.81 -13.01
CA GLY A 61 -7.34 4.42 -12.69
C GLY A 61 -8.34 4.59 -13.86
N ALA A 62 -7.88 5.03 -15.03
CA ALA A 62 -8.72 5.30 -16.20
C ALA A 62 -8.05 4.81 -17.50
N VAL A 63 -8.84 4.68 -18.56
CA VAL A 63 -8.38 4.42 -19.93
C VAL A 63 -7.52 5.59 -20.41
N GLN A 64 -6.38 5.31 -21.03
CA GLN A 64 -5.48 6.36 -21.54
C GLN A 64 -6.12 7.17 -22.68
N GLY A 65 -5.75 8.44 -22.75
CA GLY A 65 -6.12 9.35 -23.83
C GLY A 65 -5.59 10.77 -23.59
N PRO A 66 -5.69 11.68 -24.58
CA PRO A 66 -5.18 13.05 -24.47
C PRO A 66 -5.75 13.83 -23.28
N GLU A 67 -7.00 13.58 -22.91
CA GLU A 67 -7.64 14.18 -21.73
C GLU A 67 -6.96 13.76 -20.43
N VAL A 68 -6.65 12.46 -20.28
CA VAL A 68 -5.94 11.91 -19.12
C VAL A 68 -4.54 12.54 -19.01
N GLU A 69 -3.81 12.63 -20.11
CA GLU A 69 -2.49 13.26 -20.14
C GLU A 69 -2.55 14.73 -19.73
N HIS A 70 -3.53 15.47 -20.25
CA HIS A 70 -3.74 16.88 -19.89
C HIS A 70 -4.05 17.05 -18.39
N LEU A 71 -4.90 16.19 -17.83
CA LEU A 71 -5.24 16.21 -16.41
C LEU A 71 -4.03 15.88 -15.52
N LEU A 72 -3.21 14.91 -15.90
CA LEU A 72 -1.99 14.56 -15.19
C LEU A 72 -0.93 15.67 -15.25
N ALA A 73 -0.79 16.32 -16.41
CA ALA A 73 0.07 17.49 -16.56
C ALA A 73 -0.41 18.63 -15.64
N LYS A 74 -1.72 18.92 -15.62
CA LYS A 74 -2.31 19.91 -14.72
C LYS A 74 -2.09 19.56 -13.24
N ALA A 75 -2.24 18.29 -12.87
CA ALA A 75 -2.03 17.81 -11.50
C ALA A 75 -0.55 17.88 -11.05
N SER A 76 0.40 17.93 -11.98
CA SER A 76 1.84 17.99 -11.70
C SER A 76 2.46 19.39 -11.83
N ARG A 77 1.74 20.41 -12.34
CA ARG A 77 2.26 21.79 -12.55
C ARG A 77 2.95 22.47 -11.36
N ARG A 78 2.70 22.03 -10.12
CA ARG A 78 3.30 22.58 -8.89
C ARG A 78 4.17 21.56 -8.14
N ARG A 79 4.52 20.45 -8.79
CA ARG A 79 5.37 19.40 -8.24
C ARG A 79 6.74 19.47 -8.90
N PHE A 80 7.75 18.97 -8.20
CA PHE A 80 9.09 18.80 -8.77
C PHE A 80 9.15 17.60 -9.74
N HIS A 81 8.11 16.77 -9.80
CA HIS A 81 8.03 15.60 -10.69
C HIS A 81 6.79 15.65 -11.59
N THR A 82 6.90 15.05 -12.76
CA THR A 82 5.77 14.82 -13.68
C THR A 82 5.12 13.48 -13.41
N LEU A 83 3.91 13.28 -13.93
CA LEU A 83 3.17 12.02 -13.83
C LEU A 83 3.00 11.41 -15.22
N GLN A 84 3.24 10.11 -15.33
CA GLN A 84 3.10 9.35 -16.57
C GLN A 84 2.23 8.13 -16.32
N ALA A 85 1.11 8.04 -17.05
CA ALA A 85 0.18 6.93 -16.94
C ALA A 85 0.71 5.68 -17.67
N VAL A 86 0.43 4.51 -17.12
CA VAL A 86 0.47 3.22 -17.82
C VAL A 86 -0.97 2.74 -18.05
N ALA A 87 -1.33 2.44 -19.29
CA ALA A 87 -2.63 1.88 -19.63
C ALA A 87 -2.70 0.40 -19.26
N LEU A 88 -3.78 0.04 -18.58
CA LEU A 88 -4.18 -1.34 -18.34
C LEU A 88 -5.55 -1.56 -18.98
N SER A 89 -5.71 -2.67 -19.70
CA SER A 89 -7.03 -3.13 -20.15
C SER A 89 -7.83 -3.71 -18.98
N ASP A 90 -9.13 -3.87 -19.16
CA ASP A 90 -9.99 -4.50 -18.14
C ASP A 90 -9.54 -5.94 -17.83
N GLU A 91 -9.07 -6.69 -18.85
CA GLU A 91 -8.50 -8.02 -18.65
C GLU A 91 -7.22 -7.96 -17.80
N GLU A 92 -6.33 -6.99 -18.04
CA GLU A 92 -5.13 -6.81 -17.23
C GLU A 92 -5.46 -6.39 -15.80
N ILE A 93 -6.46 -5.53 -15.60
CA ILE A 93 -6.94 -5.17 -14.26
C ILE A 93 -7.47 -6.43 -13.55
N ALA A 94 -8.28 -7.25 -14.23
CA ALA A 94 -8.84 -8.47 -13.67
C ALA A 94 -7.76 -9.52 -13.34
N LYS A 95 -6.87 -9.85 -14.28
CA LYS A 95 -5.91 -10.97 -14.12
C LYS A 95 -4.61 -10.59 -13.42
N PHE A 96 -4.10 -9.36 -13.60
CA PHE A 96 -2.89 -8.90 -12.92
C PHE A 96 -3.18 -8.26 -11.57
N TYR A 97 -4.07 -7.27 -11.51
CA TYR A 97 -4.32 -6.52 -10.27
C TYR A 97 -5.23 -7.29 -9.33
N SER A 98 -6.44 -7.66 -9.76
CA SER A 98 -7.35 -8.43 -8.90
C SER A 98 -6.83 -9.85 -8.69
N GLY A 99 -6.45 -10.54 -9.77
CA GLY A 99 -5.91 -11.90 -9.76
C GLY A 99 -4.53 -12.01 -9.12
N PHE A 100 -3.45 -12.04 -9.93
CA PHE A 100 -2.11 -12.39 -9.43
C PHE A 100 -1.69 -11.60 -8.18
N ALA A 101 -1.85 -10.27 -8.21
CA ALA A 101 -1.36 -9.43 -7.15
C ALA A 101 -2.19 -9.59 -5.86
N ASN A 102 -3.53 -9.62 -5.93
CA ASN A 102 -4.39 -9.54 -4.75
C ASN A 102 -5.11 -10.86 -4.36
N GLU A 103 -5.19 -11.84 -5.26
CA GLU A 103 -5.69 -13.20 -4.97
C GLU A 103 -4.56 -14.23 -4.77
N ILE A 104 -3.31 -13.93 -5.14
CA ILE A 104 -2.16 -14.83 -4.89
C ILE A 104 -1.13 -14.17 -3.97
N VAL A 105 -0.47 -13.11 -4.45
CA VAL A 105 0.68 -12.55 -3.74
C VAL A 105 0.27 -11.93 -2.40
N TRP A 106 -0.78 -11.12 -2.38
CA TRP A 106 -1.26 -10.48 -1.14
C TRP A 106 -1.58 -11.49 -0.02
N PRO A 107 -2.48 -12.47 -0.19
CA PRO A 107 -2.77 -13.44 0.88
C PRO A 107 -1.54 -14.26 1.25
N LEU A 108 -0.75 -14.71 0.27
CA LEU A 108 0.42 -15.55 0.54
C LEU A 108 1.49 -14.80 1.36
N PHE A 109 1.75 -13.53 1.04
CA PHE A 109 2.76 -12.73 1.73
C PHE A 109 2.29 -12.24 3.11
N HIS A 110 1.00 -12.39 3.42
CA HIS A 110 0.44 -12.12 4.75
C HIS A 110 0.15 -13.42 5.54
N ASP A 111 0.88 -14.50 5.24
CA ASP A 111 0.79 -15.79 5.93
C ASP A 111 -0.61 -16.46 5.85
N MET A 112 -1.40 -16.16 4.81
CA MET A 112 -2.77 -16.68 4.60
C MET A 112 -2.89 -17.52 3.32
N PRO A 113 -2.18 -18.65 3.19
CA PRO A 113 -2.20 -19.46 1.97
C PRO A 113 -3.60 -20.04 1.64
N SER A 114 -4.47 -20.23 2.63
CA SER A 114 -5.85 -20.71 2.44
C SER A 114 -6.72 -19.74 1.64
N LEU A 115 -6.36 -18.46 1.58
CA LEU A 115 -7.07 -17.43 0.81
C LEU A 115 -6.52 -17.27 -0.61
N CYS A 116 -5.48 -18.02 -0.98
CA CYS A 116 -4.85 -17.92 -2.29
C CYS A 116 -5.67 -18.63 -3.37
N LYS A 117 -5.87 -17.96 -4.50
CA LYS A 117 -6.46 -18.55 -5.71
C LYS A 117 -5.43 -18.62 -6.82
N PHE A 118 -4.81 -19.79 -6.97
CA PHE A 118 -3.80 -20.03 -8.00
C PHE A 118 -4.44 -20.29 -9.36
N ASP A 119 -4.28 -19.34 -10.28
CA ASP A 119 -4.68 -19.45 -11.67
C ASP A 119 -3.46 -19.20 -12.57
N PRO A 120 -3.06 -20.14 -13.45
CA PRO A 120 -1.93 -19.96 -14.35
C PRO A 120 -2.02 -18.72 -15.26
N ASP A 121 -3.23 -18.36 -15.70
CA ASP A 121 -3.46 -17.21 -16.58
C ASP A 121 -3.07 -15.88 -15.91
N TYR A 122 -3.16 -15.83 -14.58
CA TYR A 122 -2.80 -14.65 -13.80
C TYR A 122 -1.31 -14.33 -13.93
N TRP A 123 -0.44 -15.35 -14.02
CA TRP A 123 0.99 -15.14 -14.18
C TRP A 123 1.34 -14.52 -15.52
N GLU A 124 0.72 -14.97 -16.60
CA GLU A 124 0.98 -14.39 -17.92
C GLU A 124 0.57 -12.92 -17.97
N ALA A 125 -0.60 -12.58 -17.44
CA ALA A 125 -1.04 -11.20 -17.30
C ALA A 125 -0.09 -10.39 -16.42
N TYR A 126 0.39 -10.96 -15.31
CA TYR A 126 1.35 -10.31 -14.42
C TYR A 126 2.65 -9.93 -15.13
N GLN A 127 3.19 -10.87 -15.91
CA GLN A 127 4.41 -10.65 -16.69
C GLN A 127 4.19 -9.64 -17.84
N ARG A 128 3.05 -9.69 -18.54
CA ARG A 128 2.69 -8.70 -19.58
C ARG A 128 2.63 -7.29 -19.02
N VAL A 129 1.96 -7.10 -17.88
CA VAL A 129 1.85 -5.78 -17.23
C VAL A 129 3.20 -5.31 -16.72
N ASN A 130 3.99 -6.16 -16.06
CA ASN A 130 5.34 -5.81 -15.62
C ASN A 130 6.22 -5.37 -16.81
N ARG A 131 6.08 -5.99 -17.98
CA ARG A 131 6.76 -5.57 -19.22
C ARG A 131 6.29 -4.18 -19.68
N LYS A 132 5.00 -3.86 -19.61
CA LYS A 132 4.48 -2.51 -19.92
C LYS A 132 5.08 -1.43 -19.02
N PHE A 133 5.12 -1.69 -17.71
CA PHE A 133 5.74 -0.78 -16.75
C PHE A 133 7.24 -0.61 -17.02
N ALA A 134 7.97 -1.69 -17.31
CA ALA A 134 9.37 -1.63 -17.69
C ALA A 134 9.59 -0.83 -18.99
N GLN A 135 8.74 -1.00 -20.00
CA GLN A 135 8.81 -0.22 -21.24
C GLN A 135 8.57 1.28 -21.01
N ALA A 136 7.60 1.64 -20.17
CA ALA A 136 7.36 3.03 -19.81
C ALA A 136 8.56 3.64 -19.09
N ALA A 137 9.14 2.92 -18.12
CA ALA A 137 10.34 3.36 -17.42
C ALA A 137 11.56 3.47 -18.35
N PHE A 138 11.76 2.49 -19.24
CA PHE A 138 12.87 2.47 -20.20
C PHE A 138 12.85 3.67 -21.15
N LYS A 139 11.67 4.02 -21.68
CA LYS A 139 11.51 5.19 -22.58
C LYS A 139 11.76 6.53 -21.88
N THR A 140 11.67 6.54 -20.55
CA THR A 140 11.67 7.76 -19.75
C THR A 140 13.02 8.01 -19.09
N ALA A 141 13.64 6.95 -18.59
CA ALA A 141 14.89 7.00 -17.84
C ALA A 141 16.12 7.03 -18.77
N THR A 142 17.13 7.78 -18.35
CA THR A 142 18.49 7.77 -18.89
C THR A 142 19.41 6.95 -18.00
N ASP A 143 20.63 6.66 -18.46
CA ASP A 143 21.61 5.88 -17.68
C ASP A 143 22.08 6.60 -16.40
N ASP A 144 21.97 7.93 -16.35
CA ASP A 144 22.25 8.72 -15.14
C ASP A 144 21.08 8.73 -14.14
N ASP A 145 19.86 8.33 -14.53
CA ASP A 145 18.71 8.35 -13.64
C ASP A 145 18.70 7.14 -12.68
N PHE A 146 17.99 7.29 -11.55
CA PHE A 146 17.71 6.20 -10.62
C PHE A 146 16.26 5.76 -10.74
N ILE A 147 16.03 4.49 -11.09
CA ILE A 147 14.69 3.91 -11.17
C ILE A 147 14.36 3.27 -9.82
N TRP A 148 13.31 3.74 -9.16
CA TRP A 148 12.85 3.17 -7.89
C TRP A 148 11.48 2.52 -8.08
N VAL A 149 11.46 1.19 -8.03
CA VAL A 149 10.27 0.37 -8.21
C VAL A 149 9.67 0.02 -6.85
N HIS A 150 8.35 0.14 -6.75
CA HIS A 150 7.64 -0.09 -5.50
C HIS A 150 6.65 -1.25 -5.60
N ASP A 151 6.78 -2.12 -4.61
CA ASP A 151 5.78 -3.06 -4.15
C ASP A 151 5.56 -4.32 -5.01
N TYR A 152 4.84 -5.28 -4.41
CA TYR A 152 4.64 -6.65 -4.90
C TYR A 152 4.03 -6.77 -6.30
N HIS A 153 3.36 -5.73 -6.79
CA HIS A 153 2.82 -5.70 -8.14
C HIS A 153 3.92 -5.72 -9.23
N LEU A 154 5.11 -5.21 -8.91
CA LEU A 154 6.13 -4.86 -9.91
C LEU A 154 7.47 -5.59 -9.71
N MET A 155 7.44 -6.79 -9.11
CA MET A 155 8.65 -7.56 -8.81
C MET A 155 9.44 -8.00 -10.05
N SER A 156 8.79 -8.05 -11.22
CA SER A 156 9.41 -8.48 -12.49
C SER A 156 9.94 -7.32 -13.34
N VAL A 157 9.72 -6.06 -12.96
CA VAL A 157 10.08 -4.89 -13.78
C VAL A 157 11.58 -4.83 -14.09
N ALA A 158 12.46 -5.09 -13.10
CA ALA A 158 13.91 -5.01 -13.32
C ALA A 158 14.40 -5.99 -14.37
N ARG A 159 13.85 -7.20 -14.41
CA ARG A 159 14.18 -8.19 -15.45
C ARG A 159 13.93 -7.61 -16.83
N TYR A 160 12.77 -7.04 -17.07
CA TYR A 160 12.41 -6.48 -18.37
C TYR A 160 13.19 -5.21 -18.73
N LEU A 161 13.54 -4.39 -17.74
CA LEU A 161 14.44 -3.25 -17.96
C LEU A 161 15.83 -3.71 -18.40
N ARG A 162 16.36 -4.79 -17.83
CA ARG A 162 17.65 -5.37 -18.24
C ARG A 162 17.56 -6.04 -19.62
N GLU A 163 16.50 -6.78 -19.92
CA GLU A 163 16.25 -7.35 -21.25
C GLU A 163 16.19 -6.26 -22.34
N ALA A 164 15.65 -5.08 -22.01
CA ALA A 164 15.61 -3.92 -22.90
C ALA A 164 16.96 -3.16 -23.03
N GLY A 165 18.00 -3.57 -22.30
CA GLY A 165 19.33 -2.96 -22.35
C GLY A 165 19.57 -1.80 -21.39
N SER A 166 18.67 -1.55 -20.42
CA SER A 166 18.84 -0.46 -19.46
C SER A 166 20.10 -0.65 -18.60
N ARG A 167 20.93 0.39 -18.48
CA ARG A 167 22.08 0.43 -17.56
C ARG A 167 21.82 1.25 -16.30
N ALA A 168 20.67 1.91 -16.23
CA ALA A 168 20.24 2.69 -15.07
C ALA A 168 20.36 1.88 -13.77
N ARG A 169 20.64 2.61 -12.68
CA ARG A 169 20.61 2.05 -11.33
C ARG A 169 19.17 1.85 -10.91
N MET A 170 18.87 0.70 -10.32
CA MET A 170 17.50 0.33 -9.97
C MET A 170 17.42 -0.10 -8.51
N GLY A 171 16.44 0.44 -7.78
CA GLY A 171 16.06 -0.02 -6.45
C GLY A 171 14.66 -0.60 -6.44
N PHE A 172 14.42 -1.59 -5.58
CA PHE A 172 13.11 -2.13 -5.27
C PHE A 172 12.80 -1.97 -3.79
N PHE A 173 11.56 -1.63 -3.44
CA PHE A 173 11.11 -1.65 -2.05
C PHE A 173 9.78 -2.38 -1.93
N LEU A 174 9.72 -3.40 -1.08
CA LEU A 174 8.50 -4.15 -0.78
C LEU A 174 7.80 -3.54 0.43
N HIS A 175 6.52 -3.15 0.27
CA HIS A 175 5.77 -2.48 1.33
C HIS A 175 4.99 -3.44 2.23
N ILE A 176 4.73 -4.64 1.73
CA ILE A 176 4.10 -5.74 2.46
C ILE A 176 5.18 -6.65 3.09
N PRO A 177 4.82 -7.55 4.02
CA PRO A 177 5.77 -8.51 4.56
C PRO A 177 6.36 -9.41 3.47
N PHE A 178 7.56 -9.95 3.71
CA PHE A 178 8.11 -11.02 2.87
C PHE A 178 7.96 -12.37 3.59
N PRO A 179 7.28 -13.37 2.99
CA PRO A 179 6.91 -14.60 3.69
C PRO A 179 8.13 -15.48 3.99
N ALA A 180 8.00 -16.31 5.02
CA ALA A 180 8.99 -17.33 5.35
C ALA A 180 9.11 -18.38 4.21
N PRO A 181 10.23 -19.11 4.09
CA PRO A 181 10.48 -20.00 2.95
C PRO A 181 9.42 -21.08 2.72
N ASP A 182 8.86 -21.67 3.78
CA ASP A 182 7.81 -22.69 3.74
C ASP A 182 6.46 -22.15 3.22
N ILE A 183 6.19 -20.86 3.42
CA ILE A 183 5.06 -20.16 2.82
C ILE A 183 5.38 -19.79 1.38
N PHE A 184 6.54 -19.19 1.12
CA PHE A 184 6.95 -18.75 -0.22
C PHE A 184 7.07 -19.90 -1.23
N GLU A 185 7.44 -21.10 -0.77
CA GLU A 185 7.51 -22.32 -1.58
C GLU A 185 6.19 -22.68 -2.27
N LYS A 186 5.06 -22.29 -1.69
CA LYS A 186 3.73 -22.52 -2.27
C LYS A 186 3.50 -21.73 -3.56
N LEU A 187 4.29 -20.68 -3.81
CA LEU A 187 4.21 -19.91 -5.05
C LEU A 187 4.84 -20.70 -6.22
N PRO A 188 4.08 -21.05 -7.28
CA PRO A 188 4.63 -21.79 -8.41
C PRO A 188 5.78 -21.05 -9.10
N TRP A 189 5.67 -19.72 -9.21
CA TRP A 189 6.63 -18.86 -9.91
C TRP A 189 7.73 -18.28 -9.01
N ARG A 190 7.92 -18.83 -7.81
CA ARG A 190 8.89 -18.36 -6.79
C ARG A 190 10.28 -18.06 -7.34
N GLN A 191 10.86 -18.97 -8.12
CA GLN A 191 12.19 -18.76 -8.70
C GLN A 191 12.22 -17.61 -9.70
N CYS A 192 11.18 -17.46 -10.53
CA CYS A 192 11.06 -16.36 -11.48
C CYS A 192 11.03 -15.00 -10.76
N ILE A 193 10.29 -14.91 -9.65
CA ILE A 193 10.23 -13.71 -8.83
C ILE A 193 11.59 -13.41 -8.20
N LEU A 194 12.21 -14.36 -7.52
CA LEU A 194 13.51 -14.14 -6.86
C LEU A 194 14.60 -13.75 -7.88
N LYS A 195 14.66 -14.43 -9.04
CA LYS A 195 15.60 -14.09 -10.12
C LYS A 195 15.38 -12.67 -10.65
N SER A 196 14.13 -12.22 -10.72
CA SER A 196 13.80 -10.87 -11.16
C SER A 196 14.15 -9.81 -10.11
N LEU A 197 13.91 -10.10 -8.82
CA LEU A 197 14.31 -9.23 -7.71
C LEU A 197 15.83 -9.04 -7.65
N LEU A 198 16.61 -10.09 -7.92
CA LEU A 198 18.07 -10.01 -7.99
C LEU A 198 18.62 -9.18 -9.17
N GLN A 199 17.76 -8.66 -10.06
CA GLN A 199 18.17 -7.71 -11.11
C GLN A 199 18.23 -6.26 -10.61
N PHE A 200 17.65 -5.97 -9.44
CA PHE A 200 17.79 -4.68 -8.77
C PHE A 200 19.16 -4.56 -8.08
N ALA A 201 19.71 -3.35 -8.05
CA ALA A 201 20.95 -3.07 -7.34
C ALA A 201 20.73 -2.88 -5.82
N LEU A 202 19.51 -2.52 -5.43
CA LEU A 202 19.07 -2.38 -4.05
C LEU A 202 17.69 -3.02 -3.87
N ILE A 203 17.52 -3.84 -2.84
CA ILE A 203 16.25 -4.45 -2.44
C ILE A 203 16.00 -4.06 -0.98
N GLY A 204 14.91 -3.35 -0.74
CA GLY A 204 14.52 -2.87 0.58
C GLY A 204 13.25 -3.52 1.10
N PHE A 205 13.24 -3.77 2.41
CA PHE A 205 12.09 -4.30 3.15
C PHE A 205 11.75 -3.43 4.36
N GLN A 206 10.57 -3.65 4.95
CA GLN A 206 10.13 -2.93 6.15
C GLN A 206 10.90 -3.37 7.41
N THR A 207 11.13 -4.68 7.58
CA THR A 207 11.69 -5.23 8.83
C THR A 207 12.87 -6.17 8.60
N ASP A 208 13.67 -6.40 9.64
CA ASP A 208 14.72 -7.43 9.63
C ASP A 208 14.18 -8.83 9.37
N ARG A 209 12.96 -9.12 9.86
CA ARG A 209 12.27 -10.41 9.60
C ARG A 209 12.07 -10.62 8.10
N ASP A 210 11.56 -9.61 7.40
CA ASP A 210 11.32 -9.68 5.95
C ASP A 210 12.63 -9.86 5.17
N ARG A 211 13.67 -9.10 5.53
CA ARG A 211 15.01 -9.24 4.93
C ARG A 211 15.55 -10.65 5.13
N ASN A 212 15.49 -11.16 6.36
CA ASN A 212 16.01 -12.48 6.71
C ASN A 212 15.22 -13.58 5.99
N ASN A 213 13.89 -13.47 5.91
CA ASN A 213 13.05 -14.39 5.14
C ASN A 213 13.42 -14.40 3.65
N PHE A 214 13.67 -13.24 3.04
CA PHE A 214 14.13 -13.15 1.65
C PHE A 214 15.48 -13.86 1.46
N VAL A 215 16.45 -13.62 2.35
CA VAL A 215 17.76 -14.30 2.31
C VAL A 215 17.59 -15.82 2.45
N SER A 216 16.78 -16.30 3.38
CA SER A 216 16.50 -17.73 3.55
C SER A 216 15.82 -18.32 2.31
N CYS A 217 14.93 -17.57 1.65
CA CYS A 217 14.31 -17.99 0.39
C CYS A 217 15.35 -18.09 -0.74
N LEU A 218 16.29 -17.14 -0.84
CA LEU A 218 17.39 -17.22 -1.82
C LEU A 218 18.22 -18.48 -1.58
N GLN A 219 18.69 -18.70 -0.35
CA GLN A 219 19.53 -19.85 0.00
C GLN A 219 18.84 -21.19 -0.24
N ARG A 220 17.53 -21.27 0.02
CA ARG A 220 16.75 -22.51 -0.09
C ARG A 220 16.27 -22.81 -1.52
N LEU A 221 15.96 -21.77 -2.31
CA LEU A 221 15.23 -21.92 -3.59
C LEU A 221 16.03 -21.53 -4.83
N LEU A 222 17.19 -20.88 -4.64
CA LEU A 222 18.11 -20.44 -5.69
C LEU A 222 19.56 -20.83 -5.33
N PRO A 223 19.96 -22.10 -5.53
CA PRO A 223 21.32 -22.55 -5.23
C PRO A 223 22.40 -21.80 -6.02
N GLU A 224 22.06 -21.18 -7.15
CA GLU A 224 22.97 -20.33 -7.93
C GLU A 224 23.20 -18.93 -7.34
N ALA A 225 22.44 -18.53 -6.32
CA ALA A 225 22.60 -17.25 -5.64
C ALA A 225 23.47 -17.41 -4.39
N THR A 226 24.38 -16.45 -4.18
CA THR A 226 25.19 -16.38 -2.95
C THR A 226 24.77 -15.16 -2.14
N VAL A 227 24.82 -15.26 -0.82
CA VAL A 227 24.52 -14.15 0.09
C VAL A 227 25.65 -14.03 1.09
N GLU A 228 26.23 -12.84 1.15
CA GLU A 228 27.32 -12.48 2.07
C GLU A 228 26.85 -11.36 3.00
N GLN A 229 27.41 -11.33 4.22
CA GLN A 229 27.16 -10.27 5.18
C GLN A 229 27.93 -9.00 4.77
N ASN A 230 27.26 -7.85 4.77
CA ASN A 230 27.85 -6.55 4.43
C ASN A 230 27.28 -5.47 5.36
N HIS A 231 27.67 -5.52 6.64
CA HIS A 231 27.07 -4.74 7.72
C HIS A 231 26.83 -3.25 7.37
N PRO A 232 25.63 -2.69 7.62
CA PRO A 232 24.44 -3.28 8.25
C PRO A 232 23.51 -4.04 7.27
N HIS A 233 23.94 -4.28 6.04
CA HIS A 233 23.15 -4.88 4.96
C HIS A 233 23.63 -6.30 4.63
N MET A 234 22.95 -6.94 3.66
CA MET A 234 23.40 -8.18 3.02
C MET A 234 23.74 -7.90 1.56
N LEU A 235 24.65 -8.67 0.99
CA LEU A 235 25.01 -8.61 -0.43
C LEU A 235 24.60 -9.93 -1.08
N ALA A 236 23.57 -9.90 -1.92
CA ALA A 236 23.15 -11.06 -2.71
C ALA A 236 23.76 -10.99 -4.11
N LYS A 237 24.35 -12.08 -4.61
CA LYS A 237 25.00 -12.14 -5.92
C LYS A 237 24.45 -13.29 -6.75
N MET A 238 24.24 -13.04 -8.04
CA MET A 238 23.80 -14.06 -9.01
C MET A 238 24.23 -13.63 -10.42
N GLN A 239 24.84 -14.52 -11.20
CA GLN A 239 25.22 -14.27 -12.61
C GLN A 239 26.02 -12.97 -12.82
N GLY A 240 26.99 -12.69 -11.94
CA GLY A 240 27.82 -11.48 -12.00
C GLY A 240 27.10 -10.18 -11.61
N ARG A 241 25.82 -10.23 -11.21
CA ARG A 241 25.07 -9.12 -10.62
C ARG A 241 25.12 -9.18 -9.12
N GLN A 242 25.01 -8.01 -8.50
CA GLN A 242 24.98 -7.86 -7.05
C GLN A 242 23.82 -6.95 -6.65
N ALA A 243 23.12 -7.33 -5.60
CA ALA A 243 22.03 -6.59 -4.98
C ALA A 243 22.36 -6.36 -3.51
N VAL A 244 22.37 -5.10 -3.08
CA VAL A 244 22.36 -4.76 -1.65
C VAL A 244 20.95 -5.03 -1.12
N VAL A 245 20.85 -5.76 -0.01
CA VAL A 245 19.58 -6.11 0.62
C VAL A 245 19.53 -5.49 2.01
N GLY A 246 18.53 -4.65 2.27
CA GLY A 246 18.45 -3.86 3.49
C GLY A 246 17.04 -3.66 4.03
N THR A 247 16.97 -3.02 5.19
CA THR A 247 15.74 -2.72 5.93
C THR A 247 15.58 -1.22 6.06
N PHE A 248 14.46 -0.69 5.59
CA PHE A 248 14.17 0.74 5.59
C PHE A 248 12.71 0.95 6.01
N PRO A 249 12.41 0.91 7.33
CA PRO A 249 11.05 1.04 7.83
C PRO A 249 10.41 2.35 7.35
N ILE A 250 9.29 2.24 6.65
CA ILE A 250 8.55 3.42 6.18
C ILE A 250 7.90 4.14 7.36
N SER A 251 7.82 5.46 7.27
CA SER A 251 7.16 6.28 8.28
C SER A 251 6.31 7.37 7.62
N ILE A 252 5.64 8.17 8.44
CA ILE A 252 4.82 9.31 8.02
C ILE A 252 5.61 10.61 8.10
N ASP A 253 5.19 11.62 7.34
CA ASP A 253 5.58 13.00 7.62
C ASP A 253 4.77 13.49 8.82
N PHE A 254 5.37 13.39 10.01
CA PHE A 254 4.74 13.76 11.28
C PHE A 254 4.11 15.16 11.24
N GLU A 255 4.80 16.15 10.68
CA GLU A 255 4.32 17.54 10.63
C GLU A 255 3.09 17.68 9.72
N GLU A 256 3.00 16.87 8.65
CA GLU A 256 1.84 16.84 7.75
C GLU A 256 0.55 16.39 8.47
N PHE A 257 0.66 15.66 9.58
CA PHE A 257 -0.47 15.21 10.40
C PHE A 257 -0.67 16.09 11.64
N ALA A 258 0.41 16.39 12.37
CA ALA A 258 0.35 17.13 13.64
C ALA A 258 -0.17 18.56 13.46
N ILE A 259 0.29 19.29 12.43
CA ILE A 259 -0.08 20.70 12.23
C ILE A 259 -1.58 20.82 11.90
N PRO A 260 -2.15 20.12 10.90
CA PRO A 260 -3.58 20.24 10.62
C PRO A 260 -4.46 19.67 11.74
N ALA A 261 -3.99 18.68 12.50
CA ALA A 261 -4.71 18.14 13.66
C ALA A 261 -4.85 19.15 14.81
N ALA A 262 -3.92 20.10 14.92
CA ALA A 262 -3.96 21.18 15.89
C ALA A 262 -4.83 22.38 15.46
N HIS A 263 -5.35 22.39 14.22
CA HIS A 263 -6.16 23.50 13.73
C HIS A 263 -7.46 23.65 14.56
N PRO A 264 -7.89 24.88 14.92
CA PRO A 264 -9.07 25.10 15.75
C PRO A 264 -10.33 24.41 15.24
N ASP A 265 -10.57 24.41 13.93
CA ASP A 265 -11.71 23.71 13.33
C ASP A 265 -11.69 22.20 13.55
N VAL A 266 -10.50 21.58 13.52
CA VAL A 266 -10.35 20.13 13.76
C VAL A 266 -10.54 19.83 15.24
N ALA A 267 -10.02 20.69 16.12
CA ALA A 267 -10.25 20.58 17.56
C ALA A 267 -11.74 20.71 17.91
N ALA A 268 -12.45 21.69 17.33
CA ALA A 268 -13.88 21.87 17.52
C ALA A 268 -14.69 20.66 17.01
N ARG A 269 -14.31 20.09 15.85
CA ARG A 269 -14.91 18.85 15.34
C ARG A 269 -14.68 17.67 16.28
N ALA A 270 -13.47 17.52 16.82
CA ALA A 270 -13.17 16.45 17.78
C ALA A 270 -14.03 16.57 19.04
N THR A 271 -14.18 17.78 19.59
CA THR A 271 -15.08 18.03 20.73
C THR A 271 -16.54 17.70 20.39
N ASN A 272 -17.01 18.04 19.20
CA ASN A 272 -18.37 17.71 18.77
C ASN A 272 -18.58 16.20 18.60
N ILE A 273 -17.59 15.47 18.07
CA ILE A 273 -17.63 14.01 17.99
C ILE A 273 -17.77 13.41 19.39
N ARG A 274 -16.98 13.86 20.37
CA ARG A 274 -17.09 13.35 21.75
C ARG A 274 -18.48 13.60 22.36
N LYS A 275 -19.01 14.82 22.21
CA LYS A 275 -20.38 15.15 22.68
C LYS A 275 -21.46 14.28 22.05
N GLN A 276 -21.35 13.99 20.75
CA GLN A 276 -22.28 13.11 20.04
C GLN A 276 -22.20 11.65 20.52
N LEU A 277 -21.05 11.25 21.06
CA LEU A 277 -20.79 9.92 21.62
C LEU A 277 -20.85 9.91 23.15
N LEU A 278 -21.61 10.83 23.74
CA LEU A 278 -21.88 10.96 25.18
C LEU A 278 -20.65 11.23 26.05
N ASP A 279 -19.56 11.74 25.47
CA ASP A 279 -18.27 11.94 26.14
C ASP A 279 -17.69 10.65 26.78
N ASN A 280 -18.13 9.49 26.27
CA ASN A 280 -17.63 8.16 26.64
C ASN A 280 -16.19 7.93 26.19
N VAL A 281 -15.57 6.87 26.71
CA VAL A 281 -14.30 6.33 26.19
C VAL A 281 -14.51 5.93 24.74
N LEU A 282 -13.75 6.58 23.85
CA LEU A 282 -13.83 6.34 22.41
C LEU A 282 -12.68 5.43 21.96
N VAL A 283 -13.03 4.23 21.53
CA VAL A 283 -12.13 3.32 20.79
C VAL A 283 -12.31 3.56 19.30
N LEU A 284 -11.22 3.74 18.56
CA LEU A 284 -11.26 4.06 17.14
C LEU A 284 -10.50 3.02 16.30
N GLY A 285 -11.23 2.28 15.44
CA GLY A 285 -10.62 1.50 14.37
C GLY A 285 -10.68 2.24 13.03
N VAL A 286 -9.56 2.43 12.34
CA VAL A 286 -9.53 2.97 10.97
C VAL A 286 -8.72 2.06 10.06
N ASP A 287 -9.40 1.32 9.20
CA ASP A 287 -8.79 0.31 8.35
C ASP A 287 -9.36 0.36 6.92
N ARG A 288 -8.66 -0.26 5.98
CA ARG A 288 -9.29 -0.66 4.71
C ARG A 288 -10.09 -1.94 4.94
N MET A 289 -11.13 -2.18 4.14
CA MET A 289 -11.78 -3.48 4.07
C MET A 289 -10.76 -4.49 3.53
N ASP A 290 -10.08 -5.20 4.42
CA ASP A 290 -9.00 -6.14 4.08
C ASP A 290 -8.82 -7.15 5.23
N TYR A 291 -8.77 -8.44 4.89
CA TYR A 291 -8.73 -9.53 5.86
C TYR A 291 -7.44 -9.54 6.71
N THR A 292 -6.41 -8.81 6.27
CA THR A 292 -5.16 -8.64 7.04
C THR A 292 -5.31 -7.71 8.26
N LYS A 293 -6.46 -7.05 8.42
CA LYS A 293 -6.67 -6.02 9.46
C LYS A 293 -7.31 -6.53 10.74
N GLY A 294 -7.75 -7.79 10.78
CA GLY A 294 -8.34 -8.39 11.97
C GLY A 294 -9.59 -7.66 12.49
N ILE A 295 -10.35 -7.02 11.59
CA ILE A 295 -11.58 -6.28 11.96
C ILE A 295 -12.58 -7.22 12.64
N PRO A 296 -12.86 -8.44 12.14
CA PRO A 296 -13.74 -9.39 12.84
C PRO A 296 -13.27 -9.71 14.26
N GLU A 297 -11.97 -9.92 14.46
CA GLU A 297 -11.36 -10.22 15.76
C GLU A 297 -11.49 -9.05 16.73
N ARG A 298 -11.29 -7.81 16.26
CA ARG A 298 -11.52 -6.59 17.04
C ARG A 298 -12.97 -6.50 17.50
N LEU A 299 -13.93 -6.72 16.59
CA LEU A 299 -15.37 -6.71 16.90
C LEU A 299 -15.75 -7.82 17.90
N LYS A 300 -15.26 -9.04 17.70
CA LYS A 300 -15.47 -10.19 18.60
C LYS A 300 -14.89 -9.90 20.00
N SER A 301 -13.71 -9.27 20.07
CA SER A 301 -13.08 -8.87 21.33
C SER A 301 -13.87 -7.78 22.05
N PHE A 302 -14.38 -6.78 21.32
CA PHE A 302 -15.24 -5.75 21.88
C PHE A 302 -16.57 -6.33 22.41
N ARG A 303 -17.17 -7.28 21.68
CA ARG A 303 -18.34 -8.02 22.16
C ARG A 303 -18.04 -8.75 23.48
N LEU A 304 -16.90 -9.43 23.57
CA LEU A 304 -16.49 -10.14 24.77
C LEU A 304 -16.27 -9.19 25.96
N LEU A 305 -15.67 -8.02 25.71
CA LEU A 305 -15.50 -6.96 26.70
C LEU A 305 -16.86 -6.55 27.30
N LEU A 306 -17.85 -6.23 26.47
CA LEU A 306 -19.18 -5.80 26.92
C LEU A 306 -19.98 -6.89 27.65
N ARG A 307 -19.72 -8.17 27.34
CA ARG A 307 -20.29 -9.31 28.08
C ARG A 307 -19.67 -9.46 29.44
N ARG A 308 -18.34 -9.40 29.51
CA ARG A 308 -17.57 -9.68 30.73
C ARG A 308 -17.61 -8.55 31.74
N PHE A 309 -17.73 -7.31 31.26
CA PHE A 309 -17.71 -6.10 32.08
C PHE A 309 -18.96 -5.24 31.76
N PRO A 310 -20.15 -5.62 32.26
CA PRO A 310 -21.39 -4.87 32.04
C PRO A 310 -21.33 -3.41 32.48
N GLU A 311 -20.47 -3.08 33.45
CA GLU A 311 -20.23 -1.73 33.94
C GLU A 311 -19.65 -0.80 32.87
N LEU A 312 -18.96 -1.33 31.86
CA LEU A 312 -18.43 -0.52 30.74
C LEU A 312 -19.51 -0.13 29.73
N ARG A 313 -20.69 -0.76 29.77
CA ARG A 313 -21.80 -0.40 28.89
C ARG A 313 -22.19 1.05 29.14
N ARG A 314 -22.44 1.78 28.05
CA ARG A 314 -22.65 3.23 28.05
C ARG A 314 -21.48 4.07 28.54
N GLN A 315 -20.32 3.48 28.84
CA GLN A 315 -19.08 4.21 29.16
C GLN A 315 -18.05 4.09 28.04
N ILE A 316 -18.21 3.12 27.14
CA ILE A 316 -17.31 2.88 26.02
C ILE A 316 -18.08 2.79 24.71
N THR A 317 -17.51 3.34 23.64
CA THR A 317 -18.07 3.27 22.29
C THR A 317 -16.96 2.98 21.29
N LEU A 318 -17.20 2.04 20.37
CA LEU A 318 -16.30 1.74 19.26
C LEU A 318 -16.77 2.48 17.99
N VAL A 319 -15.92 3.33 17.44
CA VAL A 319 -16.10 3.84 16.07
C VAL A 319 -15.20 3.03 15.14
N GLN A 320 -15.79 2.29 14.20
CA GLN A 320 -15.08 1.51 13.21
C GLN A 320 -15.28 2.12 11.82
N VAL A 321 -14.26 2.82 11.34
CA VAL A 321 -14.19 3.36 9.98
C VAL A 321 -13.53 2.31 9.08
N VAL A 322 -14.22 1.92 8.01
CA VAL A 322 -13.71 0.96 7.03
C VAL A 322 -13.77 1.55 5.63
N VAL A 323 -12.60 1.74 5.03
CA VAL A 323 -12.45 2.27 3.67
C VAL A 323 -12.69 1.16 2.65
N PRO A 324 -13.63 1.32 1.69
CA PRO A 324 -13.88 0.33 0.65
C PRO A 324 -12.59 0.00 -0.14
N SER A 325 -12.34 -1.28 -0.39
CA SER A 325 -11.11 -1.74 -1.03
C SER A 325 -11.34 -3.07 -1.74
N ARG A 326 -10.96 -3.15 -3.03
CA ARG A 326 -10.95 -4.39 -3.83
C ARG A 326 -12.29 -5.14 -3.82
N GLU A 327 -13.39 -4.39 -3.88
CA GLU A 327 -14.75 -4.93 -3.73
C GLU A 327 -15.14 -5.97 -4.79
N GLU A 328 -14.43 -6.06 -5.91
CA GLU A 328 -14.69 -7.08 -6.93
C GLU A 328 -14.17 -8.48 -6.57
N ILE A 329 -13.25 -8.59 -5.60
CA ILE A 329 -12.64 -9.87 -5.22
C ILE A 329 -13.56 -10.60 -4.21
N PRO A 330 -13.90 -11.89 -4.43
CA PRO A 330 -14.83 -12.63 -3.57
C PRO A 330 -14.50 -12.58 -2.08
N ASN A 331 -13.24 -12.86 -1.69
CA ASN A 331 -12.82 -12.84 -0.29
C ASN A 331 -13.06 -11.49 0.42
N TYR A 332 -13.04 -10.38 -0.33
CA TYR A 332 -13.32 -9.05 0.22
C TYR A 332 -14.82 -8.80 0.40
N LYS A 333 -15.66 -9.37 -0.48
CA LYS A 333 -17.12 -9.35 -0.34
C LYS A 333 -17.55 -10.16 0.89
N ASP A 334 -16.97 -11.35 1.06
CA ASP A 334 -17.28 -12.23 2.20
C ASP A 334 -16.87 -11.59 3.53
N LEU A 335 -15.67 -11.00 3.60
CA LEU A 335 -15.23 -10.25 4.78
C LEU A 335 -16.19 -9.11 5.12
N ARG A 336 -16.63 -8.35 4.11
CA ARG A 336 -17.58 -7.25 4.32
C ARG A 336 -18.88 -7.75 4.95
N LEU A 337 -19.44 -8.85 4.42
CA LEU A 337 -20.64 -9.48 4.98
C LEU A 337 -20.42 -9.94 6.43
N GLU A 338 -19.27 -10.55 6.73
CA GLU A 338 -18.93 -10.95 8.11
C GLU A 338 -18.88 -9.73 9.06
N VAL A 339 -18.21 -8.66 8.66
CA VAL A 339 -18.07 -7.44 9.45
C VAL A 339 -19.43 -6.78 9.70
N GLU A 340 -20.24 -6.61 8.65
CA GLU A 340 -21.57 -5.97 8.76
C GLU A 340 -22.52 -6.82 9.63
N LEU A 341 -22.45 -8.15 9.53
CA LEU A 341 -23.19 -9.08 10.38
C LEU A 341 -22.75 -8.97 11.84
N LEU A 342 -21.44 -8.98 12.12
CA LEU A 342 -20.91 -8.86 13.48
C LEU A 342 -21.33 -7.54 14.12
N VAL A 343 -21.20 -6.42 13.40
CA VAL A 343 -21.67 -5.11 13.88
C VAL A 343 -23.16 -5.17 14.23
N SER A 344 -23.99 -5.73 13.35
CA SER A 344 -25.44 -5.83 13.57
C SER A 344 -25.77 -6.71 14.77
N GLN A 345 -25.10 -7.85 14.94
CA GLN A 345 -25.30 -8.73 16.08
C GLN A 345 -24.91 -8.07 17.41
N ILE A 346 -23.77 -7.38 17.45
CA ILE A 346 -23.28 -6.72 18.68
C ILE A 346 -24.20 -5.55 19.04
N ASN A 347 -24.55 -4.71 18.07
CA ASN A 347 -25.47 -3.60 18.33
C ASN A 347 -26.86 -4.13 18.73
N GLY A 348 -27.36 -5.20 18.10
CA GLY A 348 -28.63 -5.82 18.50
C GLY A 348 -28.62 -6.39 19.91
N GLU A 349 -27.46 -6.84 20.41
CA GLU A 349 -27.31 -7.40 21.75
C GLU A 349 -27.17 -6.33 22.85
N PHE A 350 -26.50 -5.21 22.58
CA PHE A 350 -26.10 -4.24 23.62
C PHE A 350 -26.65 -2.82 23.45
N THR A 351 -27.36 -2.50 22.38
CA THR A 351 -27.93 -1.15 22.23
C THR A 351 -28.91 -0.85 23.37
N GLU A 352 -28.75 0.32 23.96
CA GLU A 352 -29.65 0.84 24.99
C GLU A 352 -30.17 2.23 24.58
N SER A 353 -31.18 2.74 25.27
CA SER A 353 -31.73 4.07 24.95
C SER A 353 -30.64 5.14 25.05
N GLY A 354 -30.38 5.81 23.92
CA GLY A 354 -29.37 6.86 23.80
C GLY A 354 -27.94 6.38 23.57
N TRP A 355 -27.65 5.07 23.54
CA TRP A 355 -26.30 4.54 23.35
C TRP A 355 -26.25 3.39 22.34
N VAL A 356 -25.40 3.55 21.33
CA VAL A 356 -25.06 2.50 20.35
C VAL A 356 -23.61 2.07 20.59
N PRO A 357 -23.34 0.77 20.85
CA PRO A 357 -21.99 0.31 21.17
C PRO A 357 -20.99 0.50 20.02
N ILE A 358 -21.41 0.27 18.78
CA ILE A 358 -20.55 0.33 17.60
C ILE A 358 -21.13 1.27 16.54
N HIS A 359 -20.38 2.31 16.21
CA HIS A 359 -20.62 3.17 15.05
C HIS A 359 -19.75 2.71 13.87
N TYR A 360 -20.36 2.02 12.91
CA TYR A 360 -19.69 1.52 11.72
C TYR A 360 -19.84 2.49 10.54
N MET A 361 -18.74 2.82 9.86
CA MET A 361 -18.73 3.71 8.70
C MET A 361 -17.99 3.06 7.53
N HIS A 362 -18.72 2.66 6.49
CA HIS A 362 -18.14 2.12 5.26
C HIS A 362 -17.95 3.20 4.19
N ARG A 363 -16.98 4.09 4.39
CA ARG A 363 -16.69 5.21 3.47
C ARG A 363 -15.29 5.77 3.67
N ASN A 364 -14.83 6.56 2.69
CA ASN A 364 -13.65 7.39 2.85
C ASN A 364 -14.00 8.63 3.69
N LEU A 365 -13.21 8.90 4.74
CA LEU A 365 -13.30 10.16 5.48
C LEU A 365 -12.40 11.21 4.85
N GLY A 366 -12.89 12.46 4.84
CA GLY A 366 -12.06 13.61 4.47
C GLY A 366 -10.91 13.79 5.46
N ARG A 367 -9.81 14.39 5.03
CA ARG A 367 -8.61 14.53 5.89
C ARG A 367 -8.89 15.20 7.23
N ALA A 368 -9.63 16.31 7.24
CA ALA A 368 -9.98 17.03 8.46
C ALA A 368 -10.90 16.22 9.39
N GLU A 369 -11.80 15.41 8.82
CA GLU A 369 -12.69 14.53 9.59
C GLU A 369 -11.89 13.37 10.22
N LEU A 370 -11.00 12.74 9.46
CA LEU A 370 -10.13 11.69 9.97
C LEU A 370 -9.23 12.19 11.12
N LEU A 371 -8.61 13.36 10.97
CA LEU A 371 -7.80 13.96 12.03
C LEU A 371 -8.64 14.31 13.27
N ALA A 372 -9.89 14.71 13.10
CA ALA A 372 -10.80 14.95 14.21
C ALA A 372 -11.11 13.66 14.98
N TYR A 373 -11.31 12.53 14.29
CA TYR A 373 -11.45 11.23 14.95
C TYR A 373 -10.19 10.81 15.69
N TYR A 374 -9.00 10.92 15.07
CA TYR A 374 -7.74 10.62 15.74
C TYR A 374 -7.52 11.46 17.00
N ARG A 375 -7.94 12.74 16.97
CA ARG A 375 -7.84 13.63 18.13
C ARG A 375 -8.90 13.36 19.20
N ALA A 376 -10.06 12.82 18.82
CA ALA A 376 -11.16 12.53 19.74
C ALA A 376 -10.98 11.21 20.50
N ALA A 377 -10.31 10.23 19.88
CA ALA A 377 -10.14 8.87 20.40
C ALA A 377 -9.26 8.84 21.66
N ASP A 378 -9.67 8.02 22.63
CA ASP A 378 -8.88 7.71 23.81
C ASP A 378 -7.98 6.48 23.57
N GLU A 379 -8.45 5.55 22.74
CA GLU A 379 -7.75 4.31 22.35
C GLU A 379 -7.83 4.09 20.83
N TYR A 380 -6.77 3.54 20.21
CA TYR A 380 -6.67 3.27 18.76
C TYR A 380 -6.38 1.81 18.44
#